data_AF-A0A1F4QBG8-F1
#
_entry.id   AF-A0A1F4QBG8-F1
#
_cell.length_a   1.000
_cell.length_b   1.000
_cell.length_c   1.000
_cell.angle_alpha   90.00
_cell.angle_beta   90.00
_cell.angle_gamma   90.00
#
_symmetry.space_group_name_H-M   'P 1'
#
loop_
_entity.id
_entity.type
_entity.pdbx_description
1 polymer ?
#
loop_
_entity_poly.entity_id
_entity_poly.type
_entity_poly.pdbx_seq_one_letter_code
_entity_poly.pdbx_strand_id
1 'polypeptide(L)'
;MLPPTGGSVKFEKINSADVPADAVSCVGHADTASVFGGIFGREVEVSRTSVSLRQGDRLFVGQYTGPRLPEGATTLPEGATVTWWRVTV
;
A
#
# COMPACT_ATOMS: atom_id res chain seq x y z
N MET A 1 -7.32 10.81 -3.72
CA MET A 1 -6.07 10.63 -2.96
C MET A 1 -5.46 11.97 -2.54
N LEU A 2 -5.19 12.92 -3.45
CA LEU A 2 -4.66 14.24 -3.08
C LEU A 2 -5.67 15.09 -2.27
N PRO A 3 -5.18 15.99 -1.40
CA PRO A 3 -6.05 16.89 -0.65
C PRO A 3 -6.86 17.80 -1.59
N PRO A 4 -8.18 17.94 -1.35
CA PRO A 4 -9.11 18.59 -2.30
C PRO A 4 -8.92 20.10 -2.43
N THR A 5 -8.26 20.76 -1.48
CA THR A 5 -8.07 22.22 -1.42
C THR A 5 -6.66 22.67 -1.80
N GLY A 6 -5.83 21.76 -2.35
CA GLY A 6 -4.40 21.99 -2.48
C GLY A 6 -3.66 21.83 -1.13
N GLY A 7 -2.36 21.57 -1.21
CA GLY A 7 -1.50 21.30 -0.04
C GLY A 7 -0.21 20.62 -0.46
N SER A 8 0.79 20.61 0.42
CA SER A 8 2.01 19.83 0.23
C SER A 8 1.78 18.39 0.68
N VAL A 9 2.16 17.42 -0.16
CA VAL A 9 2.18 16.00 0.22
C VAL A 9 3.65 15.60 0.37
N LYS A 10 4.01 15.04 1.52
CA LYS A 10 5.36 14.51 1.76
C LYS A 10 5.36 13.01 1.52
N PHE A 11 6.33 12.54 0.75
CA PHE A 11 6.61 11.13 0.55
C PHE A 11 7.92 10.78 1.24
N GLU A 12 7.90 9.72 2.02
CA GLU A 12 9.08 9.21 2.72
C GLU A 12 9.18 7.71 2.48
N LYS A 13 10.36 7.26 2.04
CA LYS A 13 10.61 5.83 1.85
C LYS A 13 10.74 5.17 3.22
N ILE A 14 10.05 4.05 3.41
CA ILE A 14 10.04 3.28 4.67
C ILE A 14 10.30 1.80 4.38
N ASN A 15 10.46 0.99 5.44
CA ASN A 15 10.45 -0.47 5.34
C ASN A 15 9.02 -1.01 5.49
N SER A 16 8.78 -2.25 5.05
CA SER A 16 7.48 -2.92 5.24
C SER A 16 7.09 -3.05 6.71
N ALA A 17 8.08 -3.25 7.59
CA ALA A 17 7.89 -3.36 9.03
C ALA A 17 7.37 -2.06 9.69
N ASP A 18 7.54 -0.91 9.03
CA ASP A 18 7.07 0.38 9.54
C ASP A 18 5.56 0.61 9.28
N VAL A 19 4.90 -0.29 8.53
CA VAL A 19 3.46 -0.22 8.26
C VAL A 19 2.68 -0.74 9.47
N PRO A 20 1.88 0.10 10.15
CA PRO A 20 1.18 -0.27 11.38
C PRO A 20 0.21 -1.44 11.18
N ALA A 21 0.14 -2.34 12.17
CA ALA A 21 -0.77 -3.49 12.15
C ALA A 21 -2.26 -3.10 12.17
N ASP A 22 -2.57 -1.93 12.72
CA ASP A 22 -3.89 -1.32 12.79
C ASP A 22 -4.21 -0.42 11.57
N ALA A 23 -3.35 -0.37 10.56
CA ALA A 23 -3.62 0.35 9.33
C ALA A 23 -4.84 -0.25 8.60
N VAL A 24 -5.76 0.62 8.20
CA VAL A 24 -6.96 0.24 7.44
C VAL A 24 -6.60 0.04 5.97
N SER A 25 -6.97 -1.11 5.39
CA SER A 25 -6.69 -1.39 3.98
C SER A 25 -7.58 -0.58 3.05
N CYS A 26 -6.96 -0.05 1.99
CA CYS A 26 -7.62 0.49 0.80
C CYS A 26 -7.11 -0.17 -0.48
N VAL A 27 -6.58 -1.40 -0.38
CA VAL A 27 -6.06 -2.16 -1.51
C VAL A 27 -7.22 -2.79 -2.29
N GLY A 28 -7.43 -2.34 -3.53
CA GLY A 28 -8.58 -2.77 -4.34
C GLY A 28 -8.41 -4.07 -5.13
N HIS A 29 -7.19 -4.61 -5.20
CA HIS A 29 -6.85 -5.80 -5.99
C HIS A 29 -6.49 -6.99 -5.09
N ALA A 30 -7.14 -8.14 -5.30
CA ALA A 30 -7.00 -9.31 -4.45
C ALA A 30 -5.56 -9.85 -4.41
N ASP A 31 -4.93 -10.04 -5.57
CA ASP A 31 -3.55 -10.58 -5.61
C ASP A 31 -2.55 -9.62 -4.95
N THR A 32 -2.79 -8.31 -5.03
CA THR A 32 -1.92 -7.32 -4.35
C THR A 32 -2.08 -7.40 -2.85
N ALA A 33 -3.32 -7.55 -2.36
CA ALA A 33 -3.60 -7.75 -0.95
C ALA A 33 -2.96 -9.05 -0.43
N SER A 34 -3.08 -10.14 -1.19
CA SER A 34 -2.44 -11.42 -0.87
C SER A 34 -0.91 -11.32 -0.78
N VAL A 35 -0.26 -10.70 -1.77
CA VAL A 35 1.20 -10.48 -1.75
C VAL A 35 1.61 -9.60 -0.57
N PHE A 36 0.89 -8.51 -0.29
CA PHE A 36 1.18 -7.65 0.85
C PHE A 36 0.99 -8.38 2.17
N GLY A 37 -0.04 -9.20 2.28
CA GLY A 37 -0.26 -10.02 3.47
C GLY A 37 0.85 -11.03 3.70
N GLY A 38 1.35 -11.66 2.62
CA GLY A 38 2.55 -12.50 2.67
C GLY A 38 3.80 -11.74 3.13
N ILE A 39 3.99 -10.50 2.67
CA ILE A 39 5.11 -9.64 3.08
C ILE A 39 5.00 -9.22 4.54
N PHE A 40 3.79 -8.88 5.02
CA PHE A 40 3.57 -8.43 6.40
C PHE A 40 3.43 -9.58 7.40
N GLY A 41 3.19 -10.81 6.93
CA GLY A 41 2.87 -11.95 7.80
C GLY A 41 1.50 -11.83 8.48
N ARG A 42 0.57 -11.06 7.91
CA ARG A 42 -0.80 -10.85 8.42
C ARG A 42 -1.77 -10.63 7.27
N GLU A 43 -3.06 -10.81 7.52
CA GLU A 43 -4.07 -10.57 6.50
C GLU A 43 -4.15 -9.08 6.10
N VAL A 44 -4.33 -8.82 4.81
CA VAL A 44 -4.65 -7.50 4.26
C VAL A 44 -5.98 -7.63 3.55
N GLU A 45 -7.00 -6.92 4.05
CA GLU A 45 -8.33 -6.98 3.47
C GLU A 45 -8.38 -6.35 2.07
N VAL A 46 -9.19 -6.92 1.17
CA VAL A 46 -9.49 -6.32 -0.13
C VAL A 46 -10.55 -5.24 0.06
N SER A 47 -10.18 -3.99 -0.15
CA SER A 47 -11.05 -2.83 0.07
C SER A 47 -10.98 -1.87 -1.12
N ARG A 48 -12.07 -1.77 -1.87
CA ARG A 48 -12.22 -0.84 -3.01
C ARG A 48 -12.71 0.55 -2.58
N THR A 49 -12.30 0.97 -1.38
CA THR A 49 -12.72 2.24 -0.80
C THR A 49 -11.93 3.39 -1.41
N SER A 50 -12.62 4.42 -1.88
CA SER A 50 -11.98 5.66 -2.31
C SER A 50 -11.60 6.50 -1.10
N VAL A 51 -10.32 6.89 -1.01
CA VAL A 51 -9.81 7.73 0.08
C VAL A 51 -9.33 9.11 -0.40
N SER A 52 -9.60 10.12 0.41
CA SER A 52 -9.14 11.49 0.25
C SER A 52 -8.34 11.88 1.48
N LEU A 53 -7.05 12.17 1.30
CA LEU A 53 -6.17 12.54 2.40
C LEU A 53 -6.55 13.89 2.98
N ARG A 54 -6.61 13.96 4.31
CA ARG A 54 -6.78 15.17 5.11
C ARG A 54 -5.53 15.44 5.93
N GLN A 55 -5.41 16.66 6.43
CA GLN A 55 -4.29 17.03 7.30
C GLN A 55 -4.24 16.13 8.53
N GLY A 56 -3.07 15.58 8.83
CA GLY A 56 -2.87 14.62 9.92
C GLY A 56 -3.09 13.15 9.55
N ASP A 57 -3.64 12.86 8.37
CA ASP A 57 -3.71 11.49 7.88
C ASP A 57 -2.33 10.96 7.51
N ARG A 58 -2.17 9.64 7.70
CA ARG A 58 -0.98 8.89 7.26
C ARG A 58 -1.44 7.78 6.33
N LEU A 59 -0.91 7.77 5.12
CA LEU A 59 -1.16 6.73 4.14
C LEU A 59 0.13 5.96 3.87
N PHE A 60 0.01 4.64 3.82
CA PHE A 60 1.11 3.73 3.51
C PHE A 60 0.88 3.14 2.12
N VAL A 61 1.82 3.36 1.21
CA VAL A 61 1.72 2.92 -0.18
C VAL A 61 2.77 1.86 -0.44
N GLY A 62 2.31 0.65 -0.77
CA GLY A 62 3.15 -0.38 -1.38
C GLY A 62 3.14 -0.19 -2.90
N GLN A 63 4.22 0.31 -3.46
CA GLN A 63 4.39 0.45 -4.90
C GLN A 63 5.01 -0.82 -5.46
N TYR A 64 4.19 -1.63 -6.12
CA TYR A 64 4.64 -2.80 -6.86
C TYR A 64 5.29 -2.38 -8.19
N THR A 65 6.48 -2.91 -8.47
CA THR A 65 7.20 -2.74 -9.74
C THR A 65 7.70 -4.11 -10.19
N GLY A 66 7.35 -4.52 -11.41
CA GLY A 66 7.73 -5.82 -11.93
C GLY A 66 6.79 -6.31 -13.05
N PRO A 67 6.87 -7.59 -13.44
CA PRO A 67 5.94 -8.20 -14.36
C PRO A 67 4.50 -8.15 -13.84
N ARG A 68 3.50 -8.41 -14.68
CA ARG A 68 2.11 -8.54 -14.22
C ARG A 68 2.04 -9.62 -13.13
N LEU A 69 1.34 -9.30 -12.03
CA LEU A 69 1.07 -10.29 -10.98
C LEU A 69 0.30 -11.47 -11.58
N PRO A 70 0.76 -12.72 -11.39
CA PRO A 70 -0.02 -13.91 -11.69
C PRO A 70 -1.32 -13.91 -10.89
N GLU A 71 -2.37 -14.50 -11.47
CA GLU A 71 -3.61 -14.73 -10.75
C GLU A 71 -3.37 -15.66 -9.54
N GLY A 72 -3.86 -15.25 -8.36
CA GLY A 72 -3.69 -16.01 -7.13
C GLY A 72 -2.29 -15.89 -6.50
N ALA A 73 -1.47 -14.93 -6.92
CA ALA A 73 -0.15 -14.72 -6.32
C ALA A 73 -0.27 -14.38 -4.82
N THR A 74 0.43 -15.15 -3.98
CA THR A 74 0.58 -14.90 -2.53
C THR A 74 2.00 -14.43 -2.17
N THR A 75 2.93 -14.53 -3.11
CA THR A 75 4.31 -14.11 -2.97
C THR A 75 4.73 -13.23 -4.13
N LEU A 76 5.79 -12.46 -3.91
CA LEU A 76 6.39 -11.63 -4.94
C LEU A 76 6.96 -12.51 -6.08
N PRO A 77 6.59 -12.28 -7.36
CA PRO A 77 7.19 -13.00 -8.47
C PRO A 77 8.65 -12.61 -8.66
N GLU A 78 9.43 -13.49 -9.31
CA GLU A 78 10.82 -13.22 -9.61
C GLU A 78 10.97 -11.92 -10.44
N GLY A 79 11.92 -11.07 -10.05
CA GLY A 79 12.16 -9.78 -10.69
C GLY A 79 11.15 -8.68 -10.33
N ALA A 80 10.16 -8.96 -9.48
CA ALA A 80 9.32 -7.91 -8.91
C ALA A 80 9.90 -7.37 -7.60
N THR A 81 9.49 -6.16 -7.25
CA THR A 81 9.84 -5.46 -6.01
C THR A 81 8.62 -4.70 -5.49
N VAL A 82 8.56 -4.50 -4.17
CA VAL A 82 7.60 -3.57 -3.56
C VAL A 82 8.39 -2.51 -2.81
N THR A 83 8.22 -1.25 -3.21
CA THR A 83 8.77 -0.10 -2.49
C THR A 83 7.69 0.49 -1.60
N TRP A 84 8.01 0.70 -0.32
CA TRP A 84 7.06 1.22 0.66
C TRP A 84 7.28 2.71 0.89
N TRP A 85 6.18 3.44 0.92
CA TRP A 85 6.15 4.88 1.12
C TRP A 85 5.18 5.24 2.25
N ARG A 86 5.62 6.12 3.15
CA ARG A 86 4.73 6.87 4.03
C ARG A 86 4.40 8.20 3.36
N VAL A 87 3.11 8.49 3.26
CA VAL A 87 2.54 9.68 2.65
C VAL A 87 1.79 10.46 3.72
N THR A 88 2.13 11.74 3.88
CA THR A 88 1.49 12.64 4.86
C THR A 88 1.09 13.95 4.20
N VAL A 89 -0.04 14.52 4.66
CA VAL A 89 -0.56 15.84 4.27
C VAL A 89 -0.48 16.80 5.44
#